data_AF-A0A1I7FEE4-F1
#
_entry.id   AF-A0A1I7FEE4-F1
#
_cell.length_a   1.000
_cell.length_b   1.000
_cell.length_c   1.000
_cell.angle_alpha   90.00
_cell.angle_beta   90.00
_cell.angle_gamma   90.00
#
_symmetry.space_group_name_H-M   'P 1'
#
loop_
_entity.id
_entity.type
_entity.pdbx_description
1 polymer ?
#
loop_
_entity_poly.entity_id
_entity_poly.type
_entity_poly.pdbx_seq_one_letter_code
_entity_poly.pdbx_strand_id
1 'polypeptide(L)'
;MAEMTNIETAQRALLLMRAQRRVADAHNRLRLREPGTTVRFPDGSVGCRSTPEYDEAFDRWEAAKAKLMRLYRETVVASDLPGDLVREVLLARVAHAGAKAWCKGIAAIPGAPDLDPDRVKAEVSALRARERERVSEALRVAMMLEDEEAAHRRGQGPAN
;
A
#
# COMPACT_ATOMS: atom_id res chain seq x y z
N MET A 1 35.90 8.67 -5.79
CA MET A 1 34.86 7.61 -5.65
C MET A 1 33.78 7.92 -4.61
N ALA A 2 34.03 8.72 -3.56
CA ALA A 2 33.01 9.08 -2.55
C ALA A 2 31.92 10.07 -3.02
N GLU A 3 32.20 10.91 -4.02
CA GLU A 3 31.23 11.89 -4.56
C GLU A 3 30.08 11.24 -5.35
N MET A 4 30.36 10.18 -6.12
CA MET A 4 29.33 9.46 -6.87
C MET A 4 28.31 8.78 -5.96
N THR A 5 28.77 8.24 -4.83
CA THR A 5 27.91 7.61 -3.81
C THR A 5 27.00 8.64 -3.14
N ASN A 6 27.48 9.88 -2.98
CA ASN A 6 26.72 10.96 -2.34
C ASN A 6 25.62 11.52 -3.27
N ILE A 7 25.91 11.62 -4.58
CA ILE A 7 24.94 12.06 -5.60
C ILE A 7 23.82 11.03 -5.76
N GLU A 8 24.13 9.74 -5.88
CA GLU A 8 23.12 8.67 -5.98
C GLU A 8 22.23 8.60 -4.74
N THR A 9 22.83 8.79 -3.55
CA THR A 9 22.09 8.83 -2.28
C THR A 9 21.16 10.05 -2.22
N ALA A 10 21.65 11.23 -2.61
CA ALA A 10 20.84 12.45 -2.67
C ALA A 10 19.68 12.35 -3.69
N GLN A 11 19.92 11.73 -4.85
CA GLN A 11 18.89 11.48 -5.86
C GLN A 11 17.82 10.51 -5.35
N ARG A 12 18.21 9.43 -4.66
CA ARG A 12 17.27 8.49 -4.01
C ARG A 12 16.45 9.17 -2.91
N ALA A 13 17.08 9.96 -2.05
CA ALA A 13 16.38 10.74 -1.02
C ALA A 13 15.36 11.71 -1.64
N LEU A 14 15.72 12.40 -2.72
CA LEU A 14 14.81 13.29 -3.44
C LEU A 14 13.63 12.54 -4.07
N LEU A 15 13.85 11.33 -4.60
CA LEU A 15 12.78 10.49 -5.13
C LEU A 15 11.80 10.04 -4.03
N LEU A 16 12.31 9.65 -2.85
CA LEU A 16 11.50 9.31 -1.69
C LEU A 16 10.69 10.51 -1.22
N MET A 17 11.30 11.69 -1.04
CA MET A 17 10.61 12.91 -0.64
C MET A 17 9.48 13.29 -1.63
N ARG A 18 9.74 13.19 -2.93
CA ARG A 18 8.72 13.44 -3.97
C ARG A 18 7.58 12.42 -3.92
N ALA A 19 7.86 11.17 -3.63
CA ALA A 19 6.84 10.13 -3.49
C ALA A 19 6.00 10.31 -2.23
N GLN A 20 6.61 10.66 -1.10
CA GLN A 20 5.91 11.02 0.14
C GLN A 20 4.96 12.19 -0.09
N ARG A 21 5.43 13.24 -0.77
CA ARG A 21 4.60 14.39 -1.12
C ARG A 21 3.41 14.01 -2.00
N ARG A 22 3.61 13.13 -2.98
CA ARG A 22 2.51 12.61 -3.82
C ARG A 22 1.47 11.83 -3.02
N VAL A 23 1.88 11.04 -2.03
CA VAL A 23 0.97 10.35 -1.11
C VAL A 23 0.16 11.35 -0.30
N ALA A 24 0.83 12.35 0.29
CA ALA A 24 0.17 13.40 1.06
C ALA A 24 -0.82 14.21 0.20
N ASP A 25 -0.43 14.59 -1.02
CA ASP A 25 -1.30 15.32 -1.94
C ASP A 25 -2.52 14.48 -2.36
N ALA A 26 -2.33 13.18 -2.65
CA ALA A 26 -3.43 12.29 -2.99
C ALA A 26 -4.37 12.05 -1.80
N HIS A 27 -3.83 11.90 -0.59
CA HIS A 27 -4.61 11.78 0.64
C HIS A 27 -5.42 13.05 0.92
N ASN A 28 -4.83 14.23 0.74
CA ASN A 28 -5.53 15.50 0.89
C ASN A 28 -6.70 15.62 -0.11
N ARG A 29 -6.50 15.18 -1.36
CA ARG A 29 -7.58 15.15 -2.37
C ARG A 29 -8.69 14.17 -2.00
N LEU A 30 -8.36 13.01 -1.45
CA LEU A 30 -9.34 12.07 -0.92
C LEU A 30 -10.16 12.69 0.23
N ARG A 31 -9.49 13.31 1.20
CA ARG A 31 -10.13 13.98 2.34
C ARG A 31 -11.02 15.15 1.94
N LEU A 32 -10.69 15.87 0.86
CA LEU A 32 -11.56 16.93 0.34
C LEU A 32 -12.87 16.39 -0.28
N ARG A 33 -12.95 15.09 -0.57
CA ARG A 33 -14.11 14.42 -1.16
C ARG A 33 -14.92 13.61 -0.14
N GLU A 34 -14.43 13.44 1.10
CA GLU A 34 -15.18 12.84 2.22
C GLU A 34 -16.43 13.66 2.62
N PRO A 35 -16.39 15.00 2.76
CA PRO A 35 -17.56 15.81 3.07
C PRO A 35 -18.42 15.94 1.81
N GLY A 36 -19.49 15.13 1.73
CA GLY A 36 -20.37 15.04 0.57
C GLY A 36 -20.69 13.59 0.18
N THR A 37 -19.82 12.65 0.59
CA THR A 37 -20.02 11.22 0.42
C THR A 37 -20.39 10.53 1.73
N THR A 38 -20.12 11.14 2.90
CA THR A 38 -20.56 10.60 4.18
C THR A 38 -22.10 10.57 4.28
N VAL A 39 -22.66 9.36 4.38
CA VAL A 39 -24.10 9.10 4.50
C VAL A 39 -24.38 8.22 5.71
N ARG A 40 -25.58 8.37 6.27
CA ARG A 40 -26.11 7.45 7.27
C ARG A 40 -26.95 6.40 6.56
N PHE A 41 -26.60 5.13 6.72
CA PHE A 41 -27.32 4.00 6.14
C PHE A 41 -28.61 3.71 6.93
N PRO A 42 -29.56 2.95 6.34
CA PRO A 42 -30.83 2.61 6.99
C PRO A 42 -30.69 1.83 8.31
N ASP A 43 -29.57 1.13 8.50
CA ASP A 43 -29.21 0.42 9.73
C ASP A 43 -28.62 1.33 10.83
N GLY A 44 -28.53 2.64 10.57
CA GLY A 44 -27.98 3.64 11.49
C GLY A 44 -26.47 3.83 11.42
N SER A 45 -25.76 3.00 10.65
CA SER A 45 -24.31 3.12 10.44
C SER A 45 -23.96 4.37 9.62
N VAL A 46 -22.77 4.93 9.86
CA VAL A 46 -22.23 6.05 9.08
C VAL A 46 -21.11 5.51 8.21
N GLY A 47 -21.16 5.78 6.92
CA GLY A 47 -20.07 5.44 5.99
C GLY A 47 -20.09 6.32 4.75
N CYS A 48 -19.28 5.99 3.75
CA CYS A 48 -19.22 6.74 2.50
C CYS A 48 -20.08 6.09 1.41
N ARG A 49 -20.86 6.89 0.69
CA ARG A 49 -21.50 6.53 -0.57
C ARG A 49 -20.45 6.57 -1.68
N SER A 50 -20.21 5.45 -2.35
CA SER A 50 -19.32 5.38 -3.53
C SER A 50 -19.78 6.40 -4.57
N THR A 51 -18.85 7.24 -5.02
CA THR A 51 -19.01 8.01 -6.25
C THR A 51 -17.79 7.75 -7.13
N PRO A 52 -17.92 7.80 -8.47
CA PRO A 52 -16.79 7.60 -9.37
C PRO A 52 -15.57 8.49 -9.04
N GLU A 53 -15.81 9.72 -8.57
CA GLU A 53 -14.76 10.68 -8.20
C GLU A 53 -14.08 10.32 -6.88
N TYR A 54 -14.81 9.74 -5.93
CA TYR A 54 -14.23 9.23 -4.68
C TYR A 54 -13.41 7.98 -4.95
N ASP A 55 -13.94 7.05 -5.76
CA ASP A 55 -13.26 5.81 -6.14
C ASP A 55 -11.96 6.12 -6.91
N GLU A 56 -12.00 7.05 -7.88
CA GLU A 56 -10.79 7.50 -8.60
C GLU A 56 -9.77 8.19 -7.69
N ALA A 57 -10.22 8.98 -6.71
CA ALA A 57 -9.33 9.62 -5.73
C ALA A 57 -8.68 8.59 -4.80
N PHE A 58 -9.44 7.56 -4.40
CA PHE A 58 -8.95 6.44 -3.62
C PHE A 58 -7.90 5.64 -4.40
N ASP A 59 -8.18 5.28 -5.65
CA ASP A 59 -7.25 4.57 -6.54
C ASP A 59 -5.93 5.34 -6.72
N ARG A 60 -6.01 6.66 -6.90
CA ARG A 60 -4.82 7.52 -6.99
C ARG A 60 -4.01 7.54 -5.70
N TRP A 61 -4.66 7.58 -4.55
CA TRP A 61 -4.01 7.51 -3.25
C TRP A 61 -3.36 6.15 -3.01
N GLU A 62 -4.06 5.06 -3.33
CA GLU A 62 -3.51 3.69 -3.29
C GLU A 62 -2.29 3.54 -4.20
N ALA A 63 -2.38 3.97 -5.46
CA ALA A 63 -1.28 3.90 -6.41
C ALA A 63 -0.06 4.71 -5.94
N ALA A 64 -0.29 5.89 -5.33
CA ALA A 64 0.78 6.69 -4.75
C ALA A 64 1.45 5.99 -3.56
N LYS A 65 0.65 5.39 -2.65
CA LYS A 65 1.17 4.64 -1.50
C LYS A 65 1.97 3.41 -1.93
N ALA A 66 1.46 2.64 -2.90
CA ALA A 66 2.17 1.50 -3.46
C ALA A 66 3.51 1.90 -4.09
N LYS A 67 3.53 3.03 -4.83
CA LYS A 67 4.78 3.57 -5.40
C LYS A 67 5.78 4.01 -4.32
N LEU A 68 5.31 4.63 -3.24
CA LEU A 68 6.17 5.03 -2.12
C LEU A 68 6.76 3.81 -1.41
N MET A 69 5.95 2.79 -1.13
CA MET A 69 6.39 1.51 -0.55
C MET A 69 7.45 0.82 -1.40
N ARG A 70 7.25 0.78 -2.73
CA ARG A 70 8.24 0.24 -3.66
C ARG A 70 9.57 1.00 -3.59
N LEU A 71 9.53 2.33 -3.60
CA LEU A 71 10.74 3.15 -3.50
C LEU A 71 11.46 2.95 -2.16
N TYR A 72 10.72 2.84 -1.06
CA TYR A 72 11.33 2.50 0.23
C TYR A 72 12.02 1.14 0.18
N ARG A 73 11.36 0.10 -0.35
CA ARG A 73 11.96 -1.23 -0.54
C ARG A 73 13.26 -1.20 -1.32
N GLU A 74 13.33 -0.41 -2.39
CA GLU A 74 14.54 -0.28 -3.22
C GLU A 74 15.71 0.38 -2.46
N THR A 75 15.43 0.99 -1.30
CA THR A 75 16.39 1.77 -0.50
C THR A 75 16.65 1.21 0.91
N VAL A 76 15.73 0.42 1.46
CA VAL A 76 15.79 -0.14 2.83
C VAL A 76 15.23 -1.56 2.88
N VAL A 77 15.66 -2.37 3.84
CA VAL A 77 15.13 -3.74 4.02
C VAL A 77 13.72 -3.71 4.65
N ALA A 78 12.98 -4.81 4.53
CA ALA A 78 11.56 -4.91 4.91
C ALA A 78 11.21 -4.36 6.30
N SER A 79 12.10 -4.60 7.26
CA SER A 79 11.90 -4.25 8.67
C SER A 79 12.03 -2.75 8.95
N ASP A 80 12.61 -1.98 8.02
CA ASP A 80 12.83 -0.52 8.14
C ASP A 80 11.67 0.31 7.58
N LEU A 81 10.64 -0.33 7.02
CA LEU A 81 9.47 0.36 6.51
C LEU A 81 8.68 1.05 7.64
N PRO A 82 8.24 2.32 7.47
CA PRO A 82 7.43 3.01 8.47
C PRO A 82 6.14 2.24 8.79
N GLY A 83 5.97 1.85 10.06
CA GLY A 83 4.91 0.92 10.46
C GLY A 83 3.48 1.42 10.23
N ASP A 84 3.29 2.74 10.32
CA ASP A 84 2.05 3.44 9.99
C ASP A 84 1.72 3.35 8.49
N LEU A 85 2.70 3.61 7.62
CA LEU A 85 2.55 3.50 6.17
C LEU A 85 2.28 2.05 5.75
N VAL A 86 3.04 1.10 6.29
CA VAL A 86 2.84 -0.34 6.04
C VAL A 86 1.42 -0.75 6.39
N ARG A 87 0.93 -0.34 7.57
CA ARG A 87 -0.44 -0.62 8.00
C ARG A 87 -1.45 -0.03 7.02
N GLU A 88 -1.33 1.24 6.66
CA GLU A 88 -2.25 1.89 5.72
C GLU A 88 -2.29 1.24 4.33
N VAL A 89 -1.15 0.77 3.83
CA VAL A 89 -1.08 0.08 2.54
C VAL A 89 -1.70 -1.32 2.65
N LEU A 90 -1.36 -2.09 3.69
CA LEU A 90 -1.93 -3.43 3.90
C LEU A 90 -3.46 -3.38 4.00
N LEU A 91 -3.98 -2.47 4.83
CA LEU A 91 -5.41 -2.33 5.04
C LEU A 91 -6.17 -2.03 3.74
N ALA A 92 -5.55 -1.24 2.86
CA ALA A 92 -6.14 -0.80 1.61
C ALA A 92 -6.08 -1.91 0.54
N ARG A 93 -4.94 -2.62 0.41
CA ARG A 93 -4.81 -3.82 -0.45
C ARG A 93 -5.83 -4.90 -0.10
N VAL A 94 -5.96 -5.23 1.19
CA VAL A 94 -6.91 -6.26 1.63
C VAL A 94 -8.36 -5.76 1.50
N ALA A 95 -8.63 -4.47 1.65
CA ALA A 95 -9.96 -3.91 1.38
C ALA A 95 -10.34 -4.02 -0.11
N HIS A 96 -9.40 -3.74 -1.01
CA HIS A 96 -9.63 -3.74 -2.45
C HIS A 96 -9.71 -5.15 -3.05
N ALA A 97 -8.70 -5.99 -2.82
CA ALA A 97 -8.63 -7.33 -3.41
C ALA A 97 -9.43 -8.38 -2.59
N GLY A 98 -9.64 -8.14 -1.30
CA GLY A 98 -10.07 -9.17 -0.35
C GLY A 98 -8.91 -10.09 0.05
N ALA A 99 -8.87 -10.47 1.34
CA ALA A 99 -7.76 -11.24 1.91
C ALA A 99 -7.46 -12.53 1.13
N LYS A 100 -8.50 -13.28 0.72
CA LYS A 100 -8.36 -14.54 -0.01
C LYS A 100 -7.72 -14.36 -1.39
N ALA A 101 -8.20 -13.39 -2.18
CA ALA A 101 -7.66 -13.17 -3.53
C ALA A 101 -6.24 -12.61 -3.47
N TRP A 102 -5.98 -11.72 -2.50
CA TRP A 102 -4.64 -11.19 -2.25
C TRP A 102 -3.65 -12.31 -1.88
N CYS A 103 -3.98 -13.16 -0.89
CA CYS A 103 -3.12 -14.29 -0.50
C CYS A 103 -2.86 -15.24 -1.67
N LYS A 104 -3.87 -15.51 -2.52
CA LYS A 104 -3.70 -16.31 -3.73
C LYS A 104 -2.71 -15.68 -4.71
N GLY A 105 -2.77 -14.36 -4.90
CA GLY A 105 -1.83 -13.62 -5.73
C GLY A 105 -0.40 -13.68 -5.19
N ILE A 106 -0.24 -13.54 -3.86
CA ILE A 106 1.05 -13.68 -3.18
C ILE A 106 1.62 -15.09 -3.35
N ALA A 107 0.81 -16.13 -3.17
CA ALA A 107 1.24 -17.53 -3.30
C ALA A 107 1.74 -17.89 -4.71
N ALA A 108 1.36 -17.11 -5.73
CA ALA A 108 1.87 -17.29 -7.09
C ALA A 108 3.28 -16.71 -7.31
N ILE A 109 3.79 -15.91 -6.36
CA ILE A 109 5.11 -15.29 -6.44
C ILE A 109 6.16 -16.25 -5.86
N PRO A 110 7.23 -16.58 -6.61
CA PRO A 110 8.30 -17.44 -6.11
C PRO A 110 8.93 -16.90 -4.80
N GLY A 111 9.09 -17.77 -3.80
CA GLY A 111 9.68 -17.40 -2.51
C GLY A 111 8.76 -16.60 -1.57
N ALA A 112 7.48 -16.47 -1.92
CA ALA A 112 6.50 -15.82 -1.05
C ALA A 112 6.29 -16.58 0.27
N PRO A 113 6.03 -15.85 1.38
CA PRO A 113 5.65 -16.48 2.63
C PRO A 113 4.30 -17.19 2.48
N ASP A 114 4.14 -18.31 3.18
CA ASP A 114 2.86 -18.99 3.27
C ASP A 114 1.89 -18.17 4.13
N LEU A 115 0.82 -17.69 3.52
CA LEU A 115 -0.17 -16.81 4.14
C LEU A 115 -1.52 -17.53 4.21
N ASP A 116 -2.00 -17.74 5.44
CA ASP A 116 -3.37 -18.17 5.69
C ASP A 116 -4.34 -16.99 5.55
N PRO A 117 -5.30 -17.01 4.60
CA PRO A 117 -6.27 -15.93 4.41
C PRO A 117 -7.07 -15.56 5.66
N ASP A 118 -7.40 -16.53 6.52
CA ASP A 118 -8.18 -16.28 7.73
C ASP A 118 -7.34 -15.56 8.78
N ARG A 119 -6.07 -15.96 8.92
CA ARG A 119 -5.09 -15.24 9.73
C ARG A 119 -4.85 -13.82 9.24
N VAL A 120 -4.72 -13.61 7.92
CA VAL A 120 -4.56 -12.26 7.34
C VAL A 120 -5.79 -11.40 7.65
N LYS A 121 -6.99 -11.95 7.49
CA LYS A 121 -8.24 -11.24 7.81
C LYS A 121 -8.31 -10.85 9.29
N ALA A 122 -7.92 -11.74 10.19
CA ALA A 122 -7.88 -11.45 11.63
C ALA A 122 -6.88 -10.35 11.96
N GLU A 123 -5.67 -10.39 11.39
CA GLU A 123 -4.65 -9.36 11.61
C GLU A 123 -5.08 -7.99 11.07
N VAL A 124 -5.66 -7.95 9.87
CA VAL A 124 -6.24 -6.73 9.29
C VAL A 124 -7.36 -6.17 10.17
N SER A 125 -8.20 -7.03 10.74
CA SER A 125 -9.27 -6.61 11.65
C SER A 125 -8.71 -6.00 12.95
N ALA A 126 -7.71 -6.64 13.56
CA ALA A 126 -7.02 -6.12 14.76
C ALA A 126 -6.31 -4.77 14.50
N LEU A 127 -5.69 -4.61 13.32
CA LEU A 127 -5.07 -3.34 12.92
C LEU A 127 -6.12 -2.22 12.75
N ARG A 128 -7.31 -2.52 12.21
CA ARG A 128 -8.42 -1.56 12.11
C ARG A 128 -8.97 -1.17 13.48
N ALA A 129 -9.14 -2.15 14.37
CA ALA A 129 -9.60 -1.95 15.74
C ALA A 129 -8.53 -1.30 16.64
N ARG A 130 -7.30 -1.08 16.12
CA ARG A 130 -6.14 -0.58 16.87
C ARG A 130 -5.75 -1.47 18.06
N GLU A 131 -6.19 -2.72 18.07
CA GLU A 131 -5.77 -3.76 19.03
C GLU A 131 -4.32 -4.18 18.79
N ARG A 132 -3.78 -3.85 17.60
CA ARG A 132 -2.41 -4.12 17.21
C ARG A 132 -1.82 -2.90 16.51
N GLU A 133 -0.60 -2.55 16.88
CA GLU A 133 0.09 -1.38 16.31
C GLU A 133 0.95 -1.70 15.09
N ARG A 134 1.43 -2.96 14.99
CA ARG A 134 2.44 -3.37 14.01
C ARG A 134 1.96 -4.52 13.13
N VAL A 135 2.19 -4.37 11.83
CA VAL A 135 2.06 -5.43 10.82
C VAL A 135 3.15 -6.48 11.02
N SER A 136 2.81 -7.76 10.90
CA SER A 136 3.76 -8.86 10.97
C SER A 136 4.80 -8.83 9.84
N GLU A 137 5.97 -9.42 10.10
CA GLU A 137 7.05 -9.47 9.12
C GLU A 137 6.66 -10.25 7.86
N ALA A 138 5.92 -11.35 7.99
CA ALA A 138 5.41 -12.12 6.87
C ALA A 138 4.54 -11.26 5.93
N LEU A 139 3.67 -10.42 6.48
CA LEU A 139 2.84 -9.52 5.68
C LEU A 139 3.65 -8.39 5.03
N ARG A 140 4.69 -7.88 5.70
CA ARG A 140 5.61 -6.90 5.10
C ARG A 140 6.35 -7.50 3.91
N VAL A 141 6.90 -8.70 4.06
CA VAL A 141 7.61 -9.42 3.00
C VAL A 141 6.67 -9.72 1.83
N ALA A 142 5.45 -10.21 2.09
CA ALA A 142 4.46 -10.43 1.06
C ALA A 142 4.11 -9.16 0.28
N MET A 143 3.88 -8.05 1.00
CA MET A 143 3.59 -6.77 0.38
C MET A 143 4.73 -6.28 -0.52
N MET A 144 5.96 -6.50 -0.08
CA MET A 144 7.14 -6.18 -0.87
C MET A 144 7.15 -7.01 -2.15
N LEU A 145 7.05 -8.33 -2.06
CA LEU A 145 7.11 -9.25 -3.20
C LEU A 145 6.05 -8.92 -4.27
N GLU A 146 4.84 -8.56 -3.84
CA GLU A 146 3.78 -8.09 -4.74
C GLU A 146 4.21 -6.86 -5.55
N ASP A 147 4.87 -5.89 -4.92
CA ASP A 147 5.33 -4.67 -5.60
C ASP A 147 6.48 -4.95 -6.58
N GLU A 148 7.37 -5.90 -6.26
CA GLU A 148 8.41 -6.36 -7.18
C GLU A 148 7.82 -7.02 -8.41
N GLU A 149 6.88 -7.94 -8.19
CA GLU A 149 6.21 -8.66 -9.27
C GLU A 149 5.41 -7.70 -10.16
N ALA A 150 4.73 -6.71 -9.56
CA ALA A 150 4.04 -5.65 -10.30
C ALA A 150 5.02 -4.74 -11.09
N ALA A 151 6.20 -4.46 -10.54
CA ALA A 151 7.23 -3.68 -11.23
C ALA A 151 7.84 -4.47 -12.40
N HIS A 152 8.10 -5.76 -12.20
CA HIS A 152 8.60 -6.66 -13.24
C HIS A 152 7.63 -6.73 -14.42
N ARG A 153 6.34 -6.96 -14.15
CA ARG A 153 5.28 -6.97 -15.18
C ARG A 153 5.17 -5.65 -15.95
N ARG A 154 5.43 -4.51 -15.32
CA ARG A 154 5.43 -3.18 -15.99
C ARG A 154 6.71 -2.90 -16.78
N GLY A 155 7.84 -3.46 -16.35
CA GLY A 155 9.13 -3.37 -17.05
C GLY A 155 9.19 -4.24 -18.30
N GLN A 156 8.44 -5.34 -18.31
CA GLN A 156 8.21 -6.18 -19.48
C GLN A 156 7.09 -5.60 -20.37
N GLY A 157 7.19 -4.34 -20.80
CA GLY A 157 6.25 -3.77 -21.79
C GLY A 157 5.99 -4.77 -22.94
N PRO A 158 4.81 -4.72 -23.58
CA PRO A 158 4.33 -5.80 -24.46
C PRO A 158 5.46 -6.27 -25.37
N ALA A 159 5.79 -7.56 -25.28
CA ALA A 159 6.73 -8.18 -26.19
C ALA A 159 6.18 -8.00 -27.61
N ASN A 160 6.76 -7.06 -28.35
CA ASN A 160 6.62 -6.99 -29.80
C ASN A 160 7.51 -8.05 -30.43
#